data_AF-A0A946ITM7-F1
#
_entry.id   AF-A0A946ITM7-F1
#
_cell.length_a   1.000
_cell.length_b   1.000
_cell.length_c   1.000
_cell.angle_alpha   90.00
_cell.angle_beta   90.00
_cell.angle_gamma   90.00
#
_symmetry.space_group_name_H-M   'P 1'
#
loop_
_entity.id
_entity.type
_entity.pdbx_description
1 polymer ?
#
loop_
_entity_poly.entity_id
_entity_poly.type
_entity_poly.pdbx_seq_one_letter_code
_entity_poly.pdbx_strand_id
1 'polypeptide(L)'
;MKKLLYLFSTILIVACNSDDNNDVIAPIVTLIGESSITVSQYSTYVDAGATASDDVDGDLTANIETTSDVDTNTIGTYTVTHSVSNALGNVGSASRQVNVGVPTPIDKINVLWQSPPAWDSITAMKVATINPAKLIISISGGINPSPPPSAGPSATQLIQFITYLTTYGYTGELVMHPDVAIGSWLGFWSSHPWDDVHYPDPWKLYIDYYKELNIALHSAGQKQMTELLIETGKGTNMNNPFTTTEALNDLFTSFKTYMNDIGLDPSINKLSATGAAKDRYFPSIADHYYAQMYDMGVDVPALAGINIYSPDRVNVLVTNMIPFINLTRLDKVCYIFTYADTAYPPSVDAPMFGETAAYWNRAHFTEFVKAFKIGLQSQDSNACTGVWWMSRFDLNE
;
A
#
# COMPACT_ATOMS: atom_id res chain seq x y z
N MET A 1 11.70 -64.38 92.26
CA MET A 1 11.79 -62.92 92.01
C MET A 1 11.93 -62.78 90.49
N LYS A 2 10.86 -62.38 89.79
CA LYS A 2 10.59 -61.03 89.26
C LYS A 2 11.76 -60.52 88.39
N LYS A 3 11.60 -60.07 87.14
CA LYS A 3 10.48 -59.93 86.20
C LYS A 3 11.16 -59.74 84.83
N LEU A 4 10.67 -60.44 83.81
CA LEU A 4 11.02 -60.25 82.40
C LEU A 4 10.47 -58.89 81.96
N LEU A 5 11.33 -57.98 81.49
CA LEU A 5 10.92 -56.67 80.97
C LEU A 5 10.93 -56.75 79.43
N TYR A 6 9.75 -56.83 78.83
CA TYR A 6 9.54 -56.67 77.40
C TYR A 6 9.66 -55.18 77.04
N LEU A 7 10.54 -54.86 76.10
CA LEU A 7 10.62 -53.53 75.49
C LEU A 7 9.64 -53.50 74.30
N PHE A 8 8.52 -52.82 74.47
CA PHE A 8 7.54 -52.57 73.41
C PHE A 8 7.86 -51.26 72.68
N SER A 9 7.85 -51.36 71.34
CA SER A 9 7.33 -50.39 70.37
C SER A 9 7.97 -48.99 70.26
N THR A 10 8.45 -48.67 69.06
CA THR A 10 7.66 -47.90 68.08
C THR A 10 8.39 -47.89 66.75
N ILE A 11 7.88 -48.67 65.79
CA ILE A 11 8.16 -48.43 64.37
C ILE A 11 7.24 -47.28 63.98
N LEU A 12 7.84 -46.12 63.68
CA LEU A 12 7.14 -45.04 62.99
C LEU A 12 6.99 -45.49 61.53
N ILE A 13 5.85 -46.11 61.21
CA ILE A 13 5.41 -46.20 59.82
C ILE A 13 5.06 -44.76 59.44
N VAL A 14 5.98 -44.08 58.75
CA VAL A 14 5.59 -42.95 57.91
C VAL A 14 4.71 -43.57 56.84
N ALA A 15 3.40 -43.47 57.04
CA ALA A 15 2.49 -43.53 55.92
C ALA A 15 2.95 -42.39 55.00
N CYS A 16 3.52 -42.74 53.85
CA CYS A 16 3.41 -41.83 52.71
C CYS A 16 1.92 -41.57 52.59
N ASN A 17 1.49 -40.34 52.86
CA ASN A 17 0.26 -39.87 52.27
C ASN A 17 0.45 -40.08 50.77
N SER A 18 -0.26 -41.06 50.22
CA SER A 18 -0.65 -41.03 48.83
C SER A 18 -1.58 -39.83 48.69
N ASP A 19 -0.99 -38.63 48.60
CA ASP A 19 -1.63 -37.56 47.85
C ASP A 19 -1.57 -38.04 46.40
N ASP A 20 -2.54 -38.88 46.03
CA ASP A 20 -2.96 -39.00 44.64
C ASP A 20 -3.39 -37.59 44.26
N ASN A 21 -2.40 -36.85 43.74
CA ASN A 21 -2.54 -35.53 43.19
C ASN A 21 -3.56 -35.68 42.06
N ASN A 22 -4.83 -35.42 42.34
CA ASN A 22 -5.91 -35.51 41.36
C ASN A 22 -5.97 -34.19 40.59
N ASP A 23 -4.83 -33.81 40.01
CA ASP A 23 -4.80 -32.72 39.07
C ASP A 23 -5.55 -33.18 37.80
N VAL A 24 -6.50 -32.32 37.40
CA VAL A 24 -7.42 -32.54 36.29
C VAL A 24 -7.42 -31.34 35.34
N ILE A 25 -6.57 -30.34 35.59
CA ILE A 25 -6.47 -29.11 34.83
C ILE A 25 -5.39 -29.32 33.77
N ALA A 26 -5.71 -28.99 32.52
CA ALA A 26 -4.74 -29.07 31.44
C ALA A 26 -3.81 -27.84 31.44
N PRO A 27 -2.56 -27.99 30.97
CA PRO A 27 -1.64 -26.87 30.79
C PRO A 27 -2.22 -25.78 29.89
N ILE A 28 -1.91 -24.51 30.19
CA ILE A 28 -2.23 -23.38 29.31
C ILE A 28 -1.08 -23.19 28.33
N VAL A 29 -1.36 -23.43 27.04
CA VAL A 29 -0.40 -23.19 25.94
C VAL A 29 -0.69 -21.83 25.31
N THR A 30 0.33 -20.97 25.23
CA THR A 30 0.24 -19.61 24.67
C THR A 30 1.19 -19.47 23.50
N LEU A 31 0.70 -19.08 22.32
CA LEU A 31 1.52 -18.87 21.14
C LEU A 31 2.47 -17.67 21.34
N ILE A 32 3.71 -17.80 20.88
CA ILE A 32 4.63 -16.67 20.72
C ILE A 32 4.32 -16.04 19.35
N GLY A 33 3.74 -14.84 19.34
CA GLY A 33 3.32 -14.16 18.11
C GLY A 33 1.88 -14.47 17.68
N GLU A 34 1.56 -14.18 16.41
CA GLU A 34 0.17 -14.18 15.92
C GLU A 34 -0.45 -15.57 15.72
N SER A 35 -1.73 -15.74 16.02
CA SER A 35 -2.46 -17.01 15.81
C SER A 35 -2.81 -17.29 14.34
N SER A 36 -2.69 -16.30 13.45
CA SER A 36 -2.83 -16.45 12.01
C SER A 36 -1.79 -15.61 11.29
N ILE A 37 -1.07 -16.20 10.34
CA ILE A 37 -0.01 -15.54 9.57
C ILE A 37 -0.15 -15.86 8.08
N THR A 38 0.41 -15.00 7.23
CA THR A 38 0.49 -15.22 5.78
C THR A 38 1.93 -15.44 5.35
N VAL A 39 2.18 -16.49 4.59
CA VAL A 39 3.51 -16.86 4.06
C VAL A 39 3.45 -16.90 2.54
N SER A 40 4.50 -16.39 1.88
CA SER A 40 4.57 -16.41 0.41
C SER A 40 4.90 -17.82 -0.09
N GLN A 41 4.28 -18.22 -1.20
CA GLN A 41 4.66 -19.47 -1.88
C GLN A 41 6.17 -19.48 -2.19
N TYR A 42 6.81 -20.64 -2.00
CA TYR A 42 8.25 -20.90 -2.18
C TYR A 42 9.19 -20.21 -1.17
N SER A 43 8.66 -19.59 -0.12
CA SER A 43 9.49 -19.02 0.96
C SER A 43 9.77 -20.01 2.09
N THR A 44 10.67 -19.66 2.99
CA THR A 44 10.93 -20.43 4.21
C THR A 44 9.97 -20.01 5.32
N TYR A 45 9.30 -20.98 5.93
CA TYR A 45 8.52 -20.78 7.15
C TYR A 45 9.29 -21.30 8.37
N VAL A 46 9.35 -20.49 9.43
CA VAL A 46 9.88 -20.89 10.75
C VAL A 46 8.85 -20.48 11.79
N ASP A 47 8.37 -21.45 12.56
CA ASP A 47 7.39 -21.20 13.61
C ASP A 47 8.03 -20.47 14.80
N ALA A 48 7.32 -19.48 15.36
CA ALA A 48 7.81 -18.67 16.47
C ALA A 48 7.70 -19.37 17.85
N GLY A 49 7.07 -20.55 17.90
CA GLY A 49 6.91 -21.38 19.08
C GLY A 49 5.72 -20.98 19.96
N ALA A 50 5.71 -21.56 21.15
CA ALA A 50 4.72 -21.34 22.20
C ALA A 50 5.39 -21.48 23.58
N THR A 51 4.75 -20.96 24.62
CA THR A 51 5.07 -21.21 26.04
C THR A 51 3.95 -22.00 26.69
N ALA A 52 4.23 -22.75 27.75
CA ALA A 52 3.22 -23.51 28.48
C ALA A 52 3.42 -23.46 29.99
N SER A 53 2.32 -23.30 30.73
CA SER A 53 2.31 -23.34 32.19
C SER A 53 1.12 -24.11 32.72
N ASP A 54 1.35 -24.87 33.77
CA ASP A 54 0.38 -25.64 34.52
C ASP A 54 0.34 -25.16 35.98
N ASP A 55 -0.81 -25.23 36.64
CA ASP A 55 -0.96 -24.72 38.01
C ASP A 55 -0.31 -25.61 39.07
N VAL A 56 -0.13 -26.90 38.76
CA VAL A 56 0.47 -27.89 39.64
C VAL A 56 1.90 -28.25 39.21
N ASP A 57 2.11 -28.48 37.91
CA ASP A 57 3.41 -28.91 37.35
C ASP A 57 4.34 -27.74 36.94
N GLY A 58 3.84 -26.49 36.95
CA GLY A 58 4.64 -25.31 36.70
C GLY A 58 4.96 -25.06 35.21
N ASP A 59 6.18 -24.62 34.89
CA ASP A 59 6.57 -24.31 33.50
C ASP A 59 6.86 -25.60 32.72
N LEU A 60 6.04 -25.83 31.70
CA LEU A 60 6.11 -26.99 30.81
C LEU A 60 6.62 -26.63 29.41
N THR A 61 7.13 -25.41 29.21
CA THR A 61 7.53 -24.90 27.88
C THR A 61 8.54 -25.81 27.15
N ALA A 62 9.50 -26.37 27.89
CA ALA A 62 10.51 -27.27 27.31
C ALA A 62 9.94 -28.61 26.82
N ASN A 63 8.72 -28.96 27.24
CA ASN A 63 8.04 -30.22 26.93
C ASN A 63 6.98 -30.07 25.82
N ILE A 64 6.86 -28.89 25.20
CA ILE A 64 5.91 -28.67 24.11
C ILE A 64 6.31 -29.50 22.89
N GLU A 65 5.35 -30.30 22.41
CA GLU A 65 5.43 -30.98 21.12
C GLU A 65 4.75 -30.12 20.05
N THR A 66 5.42 -29.93 18.91
CA THR A 66 4.91 -29.14 17.79
C THR A 66 4.66 -30.05 16.59
N THR A 67 3.43 -30.04 16.10
CA THR A 67 3.04 -30.70 14.84
C THR A 67 2.86 -29.65 13.75
N SER A 68 3.59 -29.78 12.64
CA SER A 68 3.53 -28.85 11.50
C SER A 68 3.67 -29.62 10.19
N ASP A 69 2.77 -29.34 9.25
CA ASP A 69 2.76 -29.89 7.88
C ASP A 69 2.82 -28.76 6.82
N VAL A 70 3.27 -27.58 7.21
CA VAL A 70 3.29 -26.39 6.35
C VAL A 70 4.18 -26.64 5.13
N ASP A 71 3.56 -26.80 3.96
CA ASP A 71 4.24 -26.85 2.66
C ASP A 71 4.13 -25.52 1.96
N THR A 72 5.20 -24.72 2.03
CA THR A 72 5.22 -23.40 1.36
C THR A 72 5.26 -23.51 -0.16
N ASN A 73 5.45 -24.69 -0.77
CA ASN A 73 5.39 -24.86 -2.22
C ASN A 73 3.94 -24.96 -2.75
N THR A 74 2.98 -25.24 -1.88
CA THR A 74 1.58 -25.45 -2.23
C THR A 74 0.71 -24.37 -1.60
N ILE A 75 -0.16 -23.73 -2.39
CA ILE A 75 -1.08 -22.69 -1.90
C ILE A 75 -2.17 -23.36 -1.05
N GLY A 76 -2.46 -22.79 0.11
CA GLY A 76 -3.47 -23.33 1.01
C GLY A 76 -3.37 -22.77 2.43
N THR A 77 -4.28 -23.22 3.29
CA THR A 77 -4.27 -22.91 4.72
C THR A 77 -3.79 -24.15 5.47
N TYR A 78 -2.74 -23.98 6.26
CA TYR A 78 -2.09 -25.00 7.06
C TYR A 78 -2.28 -24.70 8.55
N THR A 79 -2.11 -25.71 9.40
CA THR A 79 -2.27 -25.55 10.85
C THR A 79 -1.05 -26.11 11.57
N VAL A 80 -0.38 -25.27 12.34
CA VAL A 80 0.65 -25.69 13.29
C VAL A 80 0.00 -25.84 14.65
N THR A 81 0.19 -26.97 15.32
CA THR A 81 -0.37 -27.22 16.66
C THR A 81 0.74 -27.46 17.65
N HIS A 82 0.70 -26.71 18.76
CA HIS A 82 1.56 -26.91 19.92
C HIS A 82 0.73 -27.56 21.02
N SER A 83 1.21 -28.68 21.55
CA SER A 83 0.55 -29.40 22.64
C SER A 83 1.54 -29.85 23.69
N VAL A 84 1.10 -29.92 24.95
CA VAL A 84 1.87 -30.50 26.04
C VAL A 84 0.94 -31.19 27.01
N SER A 85 1.41 -32.31 27.58
CA SER A 85 0.73 -33.00 28.67
C SER A 85 1.38 -32.69 30.01
N ASN A 86 0.58 -32.51 31.05
CA ASN A 86 1.06 -32.50 32.43
C ASN A 86 1.41 -33.92 32.92
N ALA A 87 1.90 -34.07 34.15
CA ALA A 87 2.37 -35.35 34.70
C ALA A 87 1.27 -36.42 34.82
N LEU A 88 0.01 -36.01 34.87
CA LEU A 88 -1.17 -36.89 34.94
C LEU A 88 -1.81 -37.14 33.58
N GLY A 89 -1.25 -36.57 32.51
CA GLY A 89 -1.68 -36.79 31.14
C GLY A 89 -2.82 -35.89 30.66
N ASN A 90 -3.14 -34.79 31.36
CA ASN A 90 -4.05 -33.77 30.83
C ASN A 90 -3.32 -32.94 29.77
N VAL A 91 -3.97 -32.71 28.63
CA VAL A 91 -3.34 -32.12 27.45
C VAL A 91 -3.90 -30.72 27.17
N GLY A 92 -3.00 -29.74 27.13
CA GLY A 92 -3.27 -28.39 26.65
C GLY A 92 -2.78 -28.20 25.21
N SER A 93 -3.45 -27.35 24.42
CA SER A 93 -3.00 -27.04 23.07
C SER A 93 -3.36 -25.63 22.59
N ALA A 94 -2.56 -25.11 21.66
CA ALA A 94 -2.83 -23.91 20.89
C ALA A 94 -2.39 -24.12 19.43
N SER A 95 -3.12 -23.53 18.49
CA SER A 95 -2.86 -23.71 17.07
C SER A 95 -2.65 -22.37 16.35
N ARG A 96 -1.69 -22.35 15.42
CA ARG A 96 -1.42 -21.25 14.50
C ARG A 96 -1.88 -21.63 13.10
N GLN A 97 -2.65 -20.75 12.47
CA GLN A 97 -3.03 -20.85 11.07
C GLN A 97 -1.95 -20.22 10.19
N VAL A 98 -1.50 -20.94 9.16
CA VAL A 98 -0.54 -20.45 8.18
C VAL A 98 -1.18 -20.43 6.80
N ASN A 99 -1.45 -19.25 6.27
CA ASN A 99 -2.01 -19.07 4.94
C ASN A 99 -0.88 -18.93 3.92
N VAL A 100 -0.62 -19.98 3.14
CA VAL A 100 0.32 -19.94 2.00
C VAL A 100 -0.42 -19.44 0.77
N GLY A 101 -0.06 -18.26 0.30
CA GLY A 101 -0.68 -17.63 -0.86
C GLY A 101 0.30 -17.37 -1.99
N VAL A 102 -0.22 -17.22 -3.21
CA VAL A 102 0.46 -16.38 -4.19
C VAL A 102 0.56 -15.01 -3.54
N PRO A 103 1.72 -14.33 -3.57
CA PRO A 103 1.74 -12.93 -3.18
C PRO A 103 0.62 -12.23 -3.97
N THR A 104 -0.30 -11.52 -3.29
CA THR A 104 -0.93 -10.35 -3.94
C THR A 104 0.24 -9.65 -4.60
N PRO A 105 0.29 -9.40 -5.92
CA PRO A 105 1.58 -9.13 -6.54
C PRO A 105 2.26 -7.90 -5.91
N ILE A 106 3.13 -8.15 -4.91
CA ILE A 106 3.92 -7.13 -4.23
C ILE A 106 5.03 -6.70 -5.22
N ASP A 107 5.29 -7.54 -6.22
CA ASP A 107 6.22 -7.34 -7.34
C ASP A 107 5.60 -6.61 -8.54
N LYS A 108 4.27 -6.38 -8.55
CA LYS A 108 3.67 -5.44 -9.49
C LYS A 108 3.77 -4.06 -8.86
N ILE A 109 4.49 -3.17 -9.53
CA ILE A 109 4.46 -1.74 -9.22
C ILE A 109 3.00 -1.32 -9.42
N ASN A 110 2.27 -1.09 -8.33
CA ASN A 110 0.86 -0.77 -8.40
C ASN A 110 0.70 0.74 -8.34
N VAL A 111 0.00 1.34 -9.31
CA VAL A 111 -0.17 2.79 -9.46
C VAL A 111 1.08 3.45 -10.03
N LEU A 112 1.05 3.72 -11.34
CA LEU A 112 2.09 4.46 -12.06
C LEU A 112 1.52 5.77 -12.61
N TRP A 113 2.14 6.93 -12.36
CA TRP A 113 1.84 8.22 -13.00
C TRP A 113 2.86 8.55 -14.12
N GLN A 114 2.39 9.11 -15.25
CA GLN A 114 3.22 9.44 -16.40
C GLN A 114 3.05 10.93 -16.75
N SER A 115 4.03 11.77 -16.38
CA SER A 115 4.06 13.22 -16.68
C SER A 115 5.43 13.65 -17.22
N PRO A 116 5.56 14.29 -18.40
CA PRO A 116 4.51 14.36 -19.39
C PRO A 116 4.17 12.94 -19.91
N PRO A 117 2.89 12.71 -20.24
CA PRO A 117 2.47 11.45 -20.83
C PRO A 117 3.08 11.29 -22.22
N ALA A 118 3.66 10.11 -22.49
CA ALA A 118 4.11 9.74 -23.83
C ALA A 118 3.10 8.78 -24.47
N TRP A 119 2.42 9.25 -25.52
CA TRP A 119 1.29 8.56 -26.15
C TRP A 119 1.73 7.69 -27.32
N ASP A 120 2.75 6.87 -27.10
CA ASP A 120 3.35 6.02 -28.13
C ASP A 120 3.32 4.53 -27.75
N SER A 121 3.56 3.67 -28.73
CA SER A 121 3.52 2.22 -28.55
C SER A 121 4.65 1.68 -27.67
N ILE A 122 5.82 2.33 -27.67
CA ILE A 122 6.97 1.92 -26.84
C ILE A 122 6.62 2.15 -25.38
N THR A 123 6.08 3.33 -25.05
CA THR A 123 5.63 3.66 -23.70
C THR A 123 4.52 2.72 -23.24
N ALA A 124 3.51 2.46 -24.09
CA ALA A 124 2.45 1.50 -23.75
C ALA A 124 2.97 0.08 -23.53
N MET A 125 3.89 -0.41 -24.37
CA MET A 125 4.56 -1.70 -24.19
C MET A 125 5.31 -1.75 -22.86
N LYS A 126 6.02 -0.67 -22.49
CA LYS A 126 6.73 -0.58 -21.22
C LYS A 126 5.79 -0.72 -20.03
N VAL A 127 4.70 0.05 -20.03
CA VAL A 127 3.66 0.00 -19.00
C VAL A 127 3.06 -1.40 -18.91
N ALA A 128 2.67 -2.01 -20.03
CA ALA A 128 2.08 -3.35 -20.02
C ALA A 128 3.07 -4.42 -19.51
N THR A 129 4.36 -4.30 -19.82
CA THR A 129 5.43 -5.23 -19.40
C THR A 129 5.66 -5.21 -17.89
N ILE A 130 5.59 -4.04 -17.25
CA ILE A 130 5.68 -3.93 -15.78
C ILE A 130 4.34 -4.25 -15.08
N ASN A 131 3.27 -4.43 -15.86
CA ASN A 131 1.91 -4.83 -15.48
C ASN A 131 1.39 -4.14 -14.21
N PRO A 132 1.10 -2.82 -14.24
CA PRO A 132 0.46 -2.16 -13.13
C PRO A 132 -0.97 -2.69 -12.95
N ALA A 133 -1.39 -2.95 -11.72
CA ALA A 133 -2.81 -3.19 -11.45
C ALA A 133 -3.67 -1.93 -11.73
N LYS A 134 -3.04 -0.75 -11.70
CA LYS A 134 -3.65 0.56 -11.89
C LYS A 134 -2.65 1.54 -12.52
N LEU A 135 -3.08 2.29 -13.53
CA LEU A 135 -2.31 3.33 -14.22
C LEU A 135 -2.99 4.68 -14.05
N ILE A 136 -2.28 5.63 -13.44
CA ILE A 136 -2.67 7.04 -13.39
C ILE A 136 -2.10 7.73 -14.62
N ILE A 137 -2.97 8.27 -15.44
CA ILE A 137 -2.57 8.97 -16.64
C ILE A 137 -2.65 10.46 -16.35
N SER A 138 -1.50 11.14 -16.38
CA SER A 138 -1.49 12.59 -16.34
C SER A 138 -2.14 13.09 -17.61
N ILE A 139 -3.18 13.89 -17.46
CA ILE A 139 -3.82 14.57 -18.57
C ILE A 139 -3.79 16.06 -18.28
N SER A 140 -2.66 16.67 -18.61
CA SER A 140 -2.58 18.12 -18.69
C SER A 140 -3.40 18.61 -19.89
N GLY A 141 -3.80 19.85 -19.93
CA GLY A 141 -4.60 20.36 -21.03
C GLY A 141 -3.79 20.60 -22.31
N GLY A 142 -4.29 20.32 -23.52
CA GLY A 142 -3.56 20.58 -24.76
C GLY A 142 -4.31 21.33 -25.85
N ILE A 143 -3.67 22.33 -26.46
CA ILE A 143 -3.99 22.80 -27.82
C ILE A 143 -2.75 23.15 -28.68
N ASN A 144 -2.98 22.97 -29.98
CA ASN A 144 -2.24 23.41 -31.18
C ASN A 144 -1.98 24.93 -31.22
N PRO A 145 -1.02 25.47 -32.03
CA PRO A 145 -0.35 24.82 -33.16
C PRO A 145 0.96 24.10 -32.78
N SER A 146 1.38 24.19 -31.52
CA SER A 146 2.48 23.41 -30.96
C SER A 146 2.26 23.34 -29.46
N PRO A 147 1.58 22.29 -28.96
CA PRO A 147 1.47 22.11 -27.53
C PRO A 147 2.90 22.06 -26.97
N PRO A 148 3.19 22.75 -25.84
CA PRO A 148 4.37 22.38 -25.08
C PRO A 148 4.28 20.87 -24.79
N PRO A 149 5.41 20.15 -24.67
CA PRO A 149 5.41 18.70 -24.44
C PRO A 149 4.62 18.25 -23.19
N SER A 150 4.16 19.19 -22.36
CA SER A 150 3.34 19.03 -21.16
C SER A 150 1.82 19.17 -21.37
N ALA A 151 1.31 19.12 -22.61
CA ALA A 151 -0.12 19.17 -22.90
C ALA A 151 -0.65 17.75 -23.18
N GLY A 152 -1.72 17.34 -22.51
CA GLY A 152 -2.29 15.98 -22.57
C GLY A 152 -2.95 15.65 -23.92
N PRO A 153 -3.52 14.44 -24.07
CA PRO A 153 -3.84 13.88 -25.36
C PRO A 153 -5.14 14.47 -25.93
N SER A 154 -5.20 14.56 -27.26
CA SER A 154 -6.50 14.47 -27.94
C SER A 154 -7.18 13.11 -27.67
N ALA A 155 -8.50 13.04 -27.79
CA ALA A 155 -9.23 11.77 -27.69
C ALA A 155 -8.64 10.68 -28.61
N THR A 156 -8.20 11.05 -29.82
CA THR A 156 -7.55 10.12 -30.76
C THR A 156 -6.24 9.56 -30.22
N GLN A 157 -5.37 10.40 -29.65
CA GLN A 157 -4.11 9.95 -29.05
C GLN A 157 -4.36 9.02 -27.86
N LEU A 158 -5.35 9.35 -27.02
CA LEU A 158 -5.72 8.49 -25.89
C LEU A 158 -6.24 7.13 -26.36
N ILE A 159 -7.17 7.10 -27.32
CA ILE A 159 -7.69 5.85 -27.92
C ILE A 159 -6.56 4.99 -28.46
N GLN A 160 -5.62 5.59 -29.20
CA GLN A 160 -4.48 4.87 -29.76
C GLN A 160 -3.56 4.32 -28.67
N PHE A 161 -3.27 5.10 -27.63
CA PHE A 161 -2.46 4.64 -26.50
C PHE A 161 -3.12 3.50 -25.72
N ILE A 162 -4.42 3.58 -25.42
CA ILE A 162 -5.16 2.49 -24.76
C ILE A 162 -5.21 1.24 -25.66
N THR A 163 -5.31 1.42 -26.98
CA THR A 163 -5.20 0.31 -27.94
C THR A 163 -3.83 -0.37 -27.84
N TYR A 164 -2.73 0.39 -27.74
CA TYR A 164 -1.41 -0.20 -27.54
C TYR A 164 -1.30 -0.91 -26.19
N LEU A 165 -1.78 -0.30 -25.09
CA LEU A 165 -1.76 -0.93 -23.77
C LEU A 165 -2.44 -2.31 -23.80
N THR A 166 -3.66 -2.36 -24.34
CA THR A 166 -4.42 -3.61 -24.44
C THR A 166 -3.77 -4.61 -25.38
N THR A 167 -3.23 -4.17 -26.52
CA THR A 167 -2.46 -5.01 -27.44
C THR A 167 -1.25 -5.65 -26.77
N TYR A 168 -0.58 -4.93 -25.87
CA TYR A 168 0.56 -5.44 -25.10
C TYR A 168 0.16 -6.14 -23.79
N GLY A 169 -1.12 -6.43 -23.56
CA GLY A 169 -1.59 -7.28 -22.46
C GLY A 169 -1.89 -6.56 -21.15
N TYR A 170 -2.00 -5.22 -21.15
CA TYR A 170 -2.43 -4.47 -19.97
C TYR A 170 -3.91 -4.74 -19.65
N THR A 171 -4.20 -5.11 -18.40
CA THR A 171 -5.57 -5.38 -17.92
C THR A 171 -5.98 -4.51 -16.73
N GLY A 172 -5.09 -3.68 -16.19
CA GLY A 172 -5.31 -2.89 -14.97
C GLY A 172 -6.34 -1.77 -15.10
N GLU A 173 -6.68 -1.12 -13.99
CA GLU A 173 -7.57 0.05 -13.95
C GLU A 173 -6.91 1.28 -14.59
N LEU A 174 -7.70 2.16 -15.21
CA LEU A 174 -7.23 3.40 -15.82
C LEU A 174 -7.80 4.57 -15.03
N VAL A 175 -6.92 5.48 -14.61
CA VAL A 175 -7.26 6.65 -13.78
C VAL A 175 -6.85 7.91 -14.53
N MET A 176 -7.74 8.89 -14.60
CA MET A 176 -7.42 10.21 -15.11
C MET A 176 -6.94 11.11 -13.97
N HIS A 177 -5.82 11.79 -14.18
CA HIS A 177 -5.35 12.84 -13.29
C HIS A 177 -5.14 14.15 -14.06
N PRO A 178 -6.02 15.15 -13.90
CA PRO A 178 -5.82 16.47 -14.49
C PRO A 178 -4.73 17.24 -13.72
N ASP A 179 -3.49 17.10 -14.18
CA ASP A 179 -2.29 17.74 -13.62
C ASP A 179 -2.19 19.23 -14.02
N VAL A 180 -3.15 20.05 -13.60
CA VAL A 180 -3.24 21.48 -14.00
C VAL A 180 -3.78 22.40 -12.91
N ALA A 181 -3.22 23.61 -12.86
CA ALA A 181 -3.71 24.72 -12.04
C ALA A 181 -4.69 25.62 -12.85
N ILE A 182 -5.70 26.23 -12.20
CA ILE A 182 -6.78 27.05 -12.82
C ILE A 182 -6.30 28.01 -13.92
N GLY A 183 -5.14 28.64 -13.74
CA GLY A 183 -4.62 29.64 -14.70
C GLY A 183 -4.22 29.05 -16.06
N SER A 184 -3.93 27.76 -16.11
CA SER A 184 -3.56 27.04 -17.32
C SER A 184 -4.80 26.70 -18.16
N TRP A 185 -5.97 26.49 -17.56
CA TRP A 185 -7.13 25.94 -18.27
C TRP A 185 -7.78 26.92 -19.26
N LEU A 186 -7.91 28.19 -18.88
CA LEU A 186 -8.49 29.25 -19.73
C LEU A 186 -7.72 29.43 -21.04
N GLY A 187 -6.41 29.18 -21.04
CA GLY A 187 -5.55 29.29 -22.22
C GLY A 187 -5.46 28.02 -23.08
N PHE A 188 -5.87 26.84 -22.58
CA PHE A 188 -5.57 25.56 -23.24
C PHE A 188 -6.78 24.82 -23.84
N TRP A 189 -8.03 25.19 -23.56
CA TRP A 189 -9.21 24.36 -23.93
C TRP A 189 -10.36 25.07 -24.62
N SER A 190 -10.39 26.40 -24.61
CA SER A 190 -11.39 27.13 -25.37
C SER A 190 -10.73 27.69 -26.62
N SER A 191 -11.34 27.46 -27.79
CA SER A 191 -11.12 28.30 -28.97
C SER A 191 -11.67 29.72 -28.78
N HIS A 192 -12.06 30.08 -27.55
CA HIS A 192 -12.57 31.40 -27.23
C HIS A 192 -11.39 32.36 -27.03
N PRO A 193 -11.33 33.45 -27.82
CA PRO A 193 -10.36 34.49 -27.57
C PRO A 193 -10.75 35.15 -26.23
N TRP A 194 -9.83 35.09 -25.27
CA TRP A 194 -9.67 35.99 -24.12
C TRP A 194 -10.95 36.52 -23.47
N ASP A 195 -11.22 36.09 -22.24
CA ASP A 195 -11.58 37.03 -21.19
C ASP A 195 -11.34 36.41 -19.82
N ASP A 196 -10.94 37.25 -18.88
CA ASP A 196 -10.71 37.00 -17.45
C ASP A 196 -12.04 36.69 -16.73
N VAL A 197 -12.87 35.83 -17.34
CA VAL A 197 -14.16 35.43 -16.82
C VAL A 197 -13.90 34.47 -15.67
N HIS A 198 -14.10 34.95 -14.45
CA HIS A 198 -14.28 34.12 -13.28
C HIS A 198 -15.38 33.08 -13.55
N TYR A 199 -14.99 31.90 -14.02
CA TYR A 199 -15.84 30.73 -14.00
C TYR A 199 -16.08 30.41 -12.51
N PRO A 200 -17.33 30.41 -12.02
CA PRO A 200 -17.59 30.20 -10.61
C PRO A 200 -17.13 28.81 -10.13
N ASP A 201 -17.03 27.84 -11.05
CA ASP A 201 -16.66 26.45 -10.79
C ASP A 201 -15.75 25.88 -11.90
N PRO A 202 -14.46 26.28 -11.98
CA PRO A 202 -13.56 25.83 -13.05
C PRO A 202 -13.25 24.33 -12.97
N TRP A 203 -13.54 23.69 -11.83
CA TRP A 203 -13.38 22.25 -11.65
C TRP A 203 -14.38 21.41 -12.46
N LYS A 204 -15.55 21.97 -12.83
CA LYS A 204 -16.56 21.27 -13.65
C LYS A 204 -15.99 20.86 -15.00
N LEU A 205 -15.10 21.70 -15.53
CA LEU A 205 -14.40 21.50 -16.79
C LEU A 205 -13.53 20.22 -16.78
N TYR A 206 -12.94 19.85 -15.63
CA TYR A 206 -12.20 18.59 -15.49
C TYR A 206 -13.12 17.37 -15.58
N ILE A 207 -14.30 17.47 -14.96
CA ILE A 207 -15.29 16.39 -14.90
C ILE A 207 -15.96 16.20 -16.27
N ASP A 208 -16.28 17.30 -16.96
CA ASP A 208 -16.82 17.27 -18.32
C ASP A 208 -15.82 16.62 -19.27
N TYR A 209 -14.54 16.99 -19.19
CA TYR A 209 -13.52 16.41 -20.04
C TYR A 209 -13.27 14.91 -19.75
N TYR A 210 -13.27 14.52 -18.47
CA TYR A 210 -13.25 13.10 -18.09
C TYR A 210 -14.41 12.32 -18.73
N LYS A 211 -15.62 12.89 -18.73
CA LYS A 211 -16.79 12.31 -19.39
C LYS A 211 -16.60 12.21 -20.91
N GLU A 212 -16.13 13.27 -21.55
CA GLU A 212 -15.90 13.31 -23.01
C GLU A 212 -14.90 12.23 -23.46
N LEU A 213 -13.76 12.11 -22.77
CA LEU A 213 -12.76 11.08 -23.06
C LEU A 213 -13.34 9.68 -22.87
N ASN A 214 -14.13 9.46 -21.82
CA ASN A 214 -14.77 8.17 -21.59
C ASN A 214 -15.81 7.82 -22.66
N ILE A 215 -16.57 8.80 -23.16
CA ILE A 215 -17.48 8.61 -24.31
C ILE A 215 -16.68 8.23 -25.56
N ALA A 216 -15.56 8.92 -25.81
CA ALA A 216 -14.71 8.63 -26.97
C ALA A 216 -14.09 7.23 -26.89
N LEU A 217 -13.56 6.83 -25.73
CA LEU A 217 -13.04 5.50 -25.47
C LEU A 217 -14.11 4.42 -25.69
N HIS A 218 -15.29 4.62 -25.10
CA HIS A 218 -16.42 3.70 -25.26
C HIS A 218 -16.84 3.54 -26.72
N SER A 219 -16.96 4.66 -27.45
CA SER A 219 -17.34 4.67 -28.86
C SER A 219 -16.31 3.96 -29.76
N ALA A 220 -15.04 3.95 -29.35
CA ALA A 220 -13.96 3.24 -30.03
C ALA A 220 -13.79 1.78 -29.56
N GLY A 221 -14.69 1.26 -28.71
CA GLY A 221 -14.60 -0.09 -28.15
C GLY A 221 -13.42 -0.30 -27.19
N GLN A 222 -12.86 0.79 -26.66
CA GLN A 222 -11.72 0.75 -25.74
C GLN A 222 -12.17 0.70 -24.28
N LYS A 223 -11.25 0.26 -23.42
CA LYS A 223 -11.44 0.32 -21.97
C LYS A 223 -11.59 1.77 -21.52
N GLN A 224 -12.62 2.04 -20.73
CA GLN A 224 -12.88 3.34 -20.14
C GLN A 224 -12.05 3.55 -18.86
N MET A 225 -11.80 4.80 -18.52
CA MET A 225 -11.27 5.19 -17.22
C MET A 225 -12.39 5.07 -16.19
N THR A 226 -12.02 4.64 -14.97
CA THR A 226 -12.97 4.32 -13.89
C THR A 226 -12.78 5.20 -12.66
N GLU A 227 -11.83 6.14 -12.71
CA GLU A 227 -11.47 6.97 -11.57
C GLU A 227 -10.95 8.32 -12.04
N LEU A 228 -11.43 9.37 -11.39
CA LEU A 228 -10.94 10.73 -11.53
C LEU A 228 -10.16 11.09 -10.26
N LEU A 229 -8.88 11.43 -10.42
CA LEU A 229 -7.96 11.73 -9.33
C LEU A 229 -7.66 13.22 -9.24
N ILE A 230 -8.22 13.89 -8.23
CA ILE A 230 -8.08 15.33 -8.04
C ILE A 230 -6.91 15.66 -7.12
N GLU A 231 -6.04 16.56 -7.55
CA GLU A 231 -4.99 17.13 -6.71
C GLU A 231 -5.60 18.05 -5.63
N THR A 232 -5.20 17.92 -4.36
CA THR A 232 -5.74 18.70 -3.24
C THR A 232 -4.71 19.64 -2.61
N GLY A 233 -3.47 19.64 -3.09
CA GLY A 233 -2.38 20.52 -2.63
C GLY A 233 -2.38 21.91 -3.26
N LYS A 234 -1.28 22.66 -3.09
CA LYS A 234 -1.09 24.03 -3.64
C LYS A 234 -1.22 24.13 -5.18
N GLY A 235 -1.28 23.00 -5.88
CA GLY A 235 -1.39 22.89 -7.34
C GLY A 235 -2.81 23.02 -7.88
N THR A 236 -3.86 22.73 -7.09
CA THR A 236 -5.22 23.09 -7.50
C THR A 236 -5.50 24.49 -7.03
N ASN A 237 -5.44 25.43 -7.97
CA ASN A 237 -5.81 26.83 -7.72
C ASN A 237 -7.26 27.02 -7.25
N MET A 238 -7.98 26.00 -6.74
CA MET A 238 -9.36 25.99 -6.24
C MET A 238 -9.56 26.91 -5.02
N ASN A 239 -9.23 28.19 -5.22
CA ASN A 239 -8.88 29.17 -4.20
C ASN A 239 -7.90 28.60 -3.14
N ASN A 240 -7.33 29.45 -2.29
CA ASN A 240 -6.34 29.16 -1.24
C ASN A 240 -6.33 27.71 -0.64
N PRO A 241 -5.16 27.14 -0.25
CA PRO A 241 -5.07 25.76 0.23
C PRO A 241 -6.09 25.54 1.34
N PHE A 242 -6.91 24.50 1.18
CA PHE A 242 -8.01 24.17 2.08
C PHE A 242 -7.55 24.28 3.53
N THR A 243 -8.24 25.12 4.31
CA THR A 243 -7.83 25.38 5.70
C THR A 243 -8.43 24.37 6.67
N THR A 244 -9.34 23.50 6.21
CA THR A 244 -9.95 22.44 7.02
C THR A 244 -10.38 21.23 6.17
N THR A 245 -10.58 20.08 6.82
CA THR A 245 -11.12 18.85 6.21
C THR A 245 -12.56 19.04 5.73
N GLU A 246 -13.36 19.83 6.46
CA GLU A 246 -14.76 20.11 6.12
C GLU A 246 -14.88 20.85 4.79
N ALA A 247 -14.09 21.89 4.56
CA ALA A 247 -14.11 22.63 3.30
C ALA A 247 -13.74 21.74 2.10
N LEU A 248 -12.82 20.79 2.31
CA LEU A 248 -12.41 19.84 1.28
C LEU A 248 -13.49 18.78 1.01
N ASN A 249 -14.21 18.35 2.05
CA ASN A 249 -15.39 17.49 1.92
C ASN A 249 -16.57 18.18 1.22
N ASP A 250 -16.83 19.46 1.51
CA ASP A 250 -17.88 20.23 0.81
C ASP A 250 -17.59 20.34 -0.69
N LEU A 251 -16.32 20.53 -1.05
CA LEU A 251 -15.88 20.55 -2.44
C LEU A 251 -16.03 19.18 -3.12
N PHE A 252 -15.56 18.10 -2.49
CA PHE A 252 -15.71 16.75 -3.04
C PHE A 252 -17.19 16.35 -3.13
N THR A 253 -18.05 16.86 -2.24
CA THR A 253 -19.50 16.68 -2.34
C THR A 253 -20.01 17.35 -3.62
N SER A 254 -19.56 18.58 -3.89
CA SER A 254 -19.90 19.31 -5.11
C SER A 254 -19.46 18.56 -6.38
N PHE A 255 -18.27 17.93 -6.37
CA PHE A 255 -17.82 17.08 -7.47
C PHE A 255 -18.72 15.88 -7.67
N LYS A 256 -19.02 15.12 -6.62
CA LYS A 256 -19.87 13.92 -6.71
C LYS A 256 -21.28 14.26 -7.17
N THR A 257 -21.87 15.34 -6.66
CA THR A 257 -23.17 15.84 -7.12
C THR A 257 -23.13 16.15 -8.60
N TYR A 258 -22.14 16.91 -9.06
CA TYR A 258 -22.05 17.28 -10.47
C TYR A 258 -21.78 16.08 -11.39
N MET A 259 -20.88 15.17 -11.00
CA MET A 259 -20.65 13.90 -11.72
C MET A 259 -21.96 13.14 -11.91
N ASN A 260 -22.75 12.99 -10.84
CA ASN A 260 -24.05 12.34 -10.91
C ASN A 260 -25.04 13.09 -11.81
N ASP A 261 -25.11 14.42 -11.70
CA ASP A 261 -26.01 15.26 -12.51
C ASP A 261 -25.74 15.14 -14.02
N ILE A 262 -24.47 14.95 -14.40
CA ILE A 262 -24.08 14.75 -15.80
C ILE A 262 -24.06 13.27 -16.22
N GLY A 263 -24.52 12.34 -15.37
CA GLY A 263 -24.64 10.91 -15.70
C GLY A 263 -23.36 10.09 -15.58
N LEU A 264 -22.37 10.56 -14.82
CA LEU A 264 -21.26 9.73 -14.37
C LEU A 264 -21.67 9.00 -13.09
N ASP A 265 -22.06 7.74 -13.22
CA ASP A 265 -22.45 6.89 -12.09
C ASP A 265 -21.28 6.76 -11.09
N PRO A 266 -21.43 7.19 -9.83
CA PRO A 266 -20.36 7.15 -8.82
C PRO A 266 -19.98 5.73 -8.37
N SER A 267 -20.80 4.71 -8.65
CA SER A 267 -20.42 3.31 -8.42
C SER A 267 -19.40 2.79 -9.43
N ILE A 268 -19.31 3.44 -10.59
CA ILE A 268 -18.39 3.11 -11.69
C ILE A 268 -17.24 4.11 -11.74
N ASN A 269 -17.54 5.40 -11.57
CA ASN A 269 -16.62 6.52 -11.68
C ASN A 269 -16.21 6.98 -10.28
N LYS A 270 -15.16 6.37 -9.76
CA LYS A 270 -14.58 6.73 -8.47
C LYS A 270 -14.03 8.15 -8.51
N LEU A 271 -14.09 8.84 -7.39
CA LEU A 271 -13.52 10.17 -7.18
C LEU A 271 -12.51 10.11 -6.04
N SER A 272 -11.25 10.26 -6.39
CA SER A 272 -10.13 10.15 -5.46
C SER A 272 -9.36 11.46 -5.34
N ALA A 273 -8.53 11.55 -4.31
CA ALA A 273 -7.69 12.71 -4.04
C ALA A 273 -6.21 12.34 -4.07
N THR A 274 -5.35 13.28 -4.42
CA THR A 274 -3.89 13.14 -4.30
C THR A 274 -3.28 14.44 -3.79
N GLY A 275 -2.18 14.36 -3.07
CA GLY A 275 -1.52 15.50 -2.46
C GLY A 275 -0.32 15.07 -1.64
N ALA A 276 0.37 16.01 -1.02
CA ALA A 276 1.55 15.70 -0.24
C ALA A 276 1.18 14.79 0.95
N ALA A 277 2.06 13.85 1.28
CA ALA A 277 1.84 12.95 2.42
C ALA A 277 1.66 13.71 3.75
N LYS A 278 2.28 14.89 3.86
CA LYS A 278 2.20 15.77 5.04
C LYS A 278 0.98 16.70 5.08
N ASP A 279 0.19 16.76 4.01
CA ASP A 279 -0.96 17.67 3.97
C ASP A 279 -1.90 17.34 5.13
N ARG A 280 -2.31 18.36 5.89
CA ARG A 280 -3.07 18.19 7.14
C ARG A 280 -4.52 17.80 6.90
N TYR A 281 -5.02 17.99 5.68
CA TYR A 281 -6.42 17.85 5.33
C TYR A 281 -6.56 16.84 4.19
N PHE A 282 -7.56 15.97 4.30
CA PHE A 282 -7.89 14.94 3.32
C PHE A 282 -9.41 14.84 3.22
N PRO A 283 -10.02 14.74 2.02
CA PRO A 283 -11.45 14.52 1.90
C PRO A 283 -11.80 13.10 2.35
N SER A 284 -12.36 12.94 3.55
CA SER A 284 -12.81 11.64 4.06
C SER A 284 -13.88 10.97 3.19
N ILE A 285 -14.50 11.73 2.29
CA ILE A 285 -15.47 11.23 1.32
C ILE A 285 -14.86 10.79 -0.01
N ALA A 286 -13.55 10.96 -0.25
CA ALA A 286 -12.89 10.42 -1.43
C ALA A 286 -12.83 8.88 -1.38
N ASP A 287 -12.81 8.26 -2.56
CA ASP A 287 -12.72 6.81 -2.68
C ASP A 287 -11.34 6.29 -2.31
N HIS A 288 -10.28 7.02 -2.68
CA HIS A 288 -8.90 6.80 -2.22
C HIS A 288 -8.17 8.13 -2.02
N TYR A 289 -7.16 8.12 -1.14
CA TYR A 289 -6.10 9.11 -1.14
C TYR A 289 -4.84 8.53 -1.74
N TYR A 290 -4.23 9.22 -2.69
CA TYR A 290 -2.91 8.88 -3.22
C TYR A 290 -1.91 9.87 -2.62
N ALA A 291 -1.30 9.49 -1.49
CA ALA A 291 -0.32 10.27 -0.78
C ALA A 291 1.00 10.29 -1.55
N GLN A 292 1.33 11.45 -2.09
CA GLN A 292 2.60 11.70 -2.78
C GLN A 292 3.71 11.83 -1.74
N MET A 293 4.72 10.97 -1.85
CA MET A 293 5.86 10.90 -0.95
C MET A 293 7.05 11.76 -1.44
N TYR A 294 6.83 12.62 -2.44
CA TYR A 294 7.79 13.64 -2.87
C TYR A 294 8.10 14.64 -1.75
N ASP A 295 9.26 15.30 -1.84
CA ASP A 295 9.73 16.36 -0.93
C ASP A 295 9.91 15.95 0.54
N MET A 296 9.83 14.66 0.87
CA MET A 296 10.09 14.17 2.23
C MET A 296 11.51 14.47 2.72
N GLY A 297 12.47 14.64 1.81
CA GLY A 297 13.83 15.07 2.13
C GLY A 297 13.92 16.48 2.73
N VAL A 298 12.93 17.36 2.48
CA VAL A 298 12.85 18.69 3.11
C VAL A 298 12.58 18.58 4.60
N ASP A 299 11.65 17.72 4.97
CA ASP A 299 11.16 17.61 6.34
C ASP A 299 11.95 16.59 7.17
N VAL A 300 12.57 15.60 6.50
CA VAL A 300 13.31 14.52 7.13
C VAL A 300 14.73 14.43 6.53
N PRO A 301 15.74 15.05 7.17
CA PRO A 301 17.10 15.11 6.63
C PRO A 301 17.72 13.75 6.29
N ALA A 302 17.32 12.67 6.98
CA ALA A 302 17.77 11.31 6.70
C ALA A 302 17.34 10.79 5.31
N LEU A 303 16.28 11.36 4.73
CA LEU A 303 15.73 11.01 3.42
C LEU A 303 16.31 11.87 2.28
N ALA A 304 17.07 12.93 2.60
CA ALA A 304 17.68 13.81 1.62
C ALA A 304 18.96 13.23 0.98
N GLY A 305 19.32 13.77 -0.18
CA GLY A 305 20.57 13.49 -0.90
C GLY A 305 20.56 12.23 -1.77
N ILE A 306 21.74 11.88 -2.30
CA ILE A 306 21.93 10.77 -3.25
C ILE A 306 21.47 9.44 -2.64
N ASN A 307 20.46 8.83 -3.26
CA ASN A 307 19.86 7.57 -2.85
C ASN A 307 20.51 6.36 -3.56
N ILE A 308 21.77 6.04 -3.26
CA ILE A 308 22.41 4.82 -3.77
C ILE A 308 21.79 3.58 -3.13
N TYR A 309 21.42 2.59 -3.93
CA TYR A 309 20.85 1.34 -3.41
C TYR A 309 21.84 0.61 -2.48
N SER A 310 21.32 0.21 -1.32
CA SER A 310 21.87 -0.82 -0.44
C SER A 310 20.76 -1.30 0.51
N PRO A 311 20.83 -2.52 1.05
CA PRO A 311 19.90 -2.98 2.09
C PRO A 311 19.82 -2.02 3.29
N ASP A 312 20.95 -1.44 3.69
CA ASP A 312 21.01 -0.45 4.77
C ASP A 312 20.27 0.84 4.38
N ARG A 313 20.38 1.30 3.12
CA ARG A 313 19.61 2.48 2.66
C ARG A 313 18.12 2.20 2.67
N VAL A 314 17.68 1.00 2.25
CA VAL A 314 16.26 0.61 2.34
C VAL A 314 15.77 0.69 3.78
N ASN A 315 16.53 0.16 4.74
CA ASN A 315 16.19 0.24 6.16
C ASN A 315 16.12 1.69 6.66
N VAL A 316 17.09 2.54 6.31
CA VAL A 316 17.08 3.97 6.67
C VAL A 316 15.82 4.66 6.15
N LEU A 317 15.44 4.42 4.88
CA LEU A 317 14.23 5.01 4.30
C LEU A 317 12.99 4.54 5.07
N VAL A 318 12.78 3.23 5.23
CA VAL A 318 11.59 2.69 5.90
C VAL A 318 11.48 3.18 7.35
N THR A 319 12.55 3.08 8.15
CA THR A 319 12.53 3.51 9.56
C THR A 319 12.25 5.00 9.73
N ASN A 320 12.64 5.83 8.75
CA ASN A 320 12.42 7.28 8.81
C ASN A 320 11.13 7.73 8.10
N MET A 321 10.51 6.92 7.25
CA MET A 321 9.25 7.29 6.59
C MET A 321 8.03 6.93 7.43
N ILE A 322 8.01 5.71 7.98
CA ILE A 322 6.84 5.17 8.70
C ILE A 322 6.37 6.10 9.84
N PRO A 323 7.24 6.66 10.70
CA PRO A 323 6.79 7.52 11.80
C PRO A 323 6.16 8.85 11.36
N PHE A 324 6.39 9.30 10.13
CA PHE A 324 5.85 10.55 9.59
C PHE A 324 4.47 10.38 8.95
N ILE A 325 4.04 9.13 8.79
CA ILE A 325 2.72 8.80 8.27
C ILE A 325 1.72 8.85 9.44
N ASN A 326 0.68 9.68 9.34
CA ASN A 326 -0.37 9.71 10.35
C ASN A 326 -1.42 8.63 10.05
N LEU A 327 -1.37 7.56 10.86
CA LEU A 327 -2.09 6.30 10.65
C LEU A 327 -3.60 6.36 10.90
N THR A 328 -4.04 7.40 11.63
CA THR A 328 -5.47 7.63 11.86
C THR A 328 -6.22 8.07 10.60
N ARG A 329 -5.51 8.29 9.49
CA ARG A 329 -6.02 8.80 8.21
C ARG A 329 -6.16 7.73 7.11
N LEU A 330 -5.88 6.45 7.40
CA LEU A 330 -5.36 5.53 6.39
C LEU A 330 -6.26 4.43 5.84
N ASP A 331 -7.54 4.36 6.19
CA ASP A 331 -8.39 3.23 5.75
C ASP A 331 -8.49 3.08 4.21
N LYS A 332 -8.09 4.12 3.44
CA LYS A 332 -8.16 4.18 1.97
C LYS A 332 -6.97 4.89 1.32
N VAL A 333 -5.73 4.63 1.77
CA VAL A 333 -4.56 5.38 1.30
C VAL A 333 -3.59 4.52 0.48
N CYS A 334 -3.19 5.05 -0.68
CA CYS A 334 -2.09 4.56 -1.49
C CYS A 334 -0.88 5.51 -1.38
N TYR A 335 0.30 4.97 -1.10
CA TYR A 335 1.55 5.72 -1.06
C TYR A 335 2.23 5.68 -2.42
N ILE A 336 2.46 6.83 -3.03
CA ILE A 336 3.12 6.90 -4.34
C ILE A 336 4.46 7.61 -4.21
N PHE A 337 5.49 6.98 -4.78
CA PHE A 337 6.87 7.39 -4.65
C PHE A 337 7.37 8.05 -5.93
N THR A 338 7.99 9.22 -5.82
CA THR A 338 8.56 9.89 -6.99
C THR A 338 9.91 9.30 -7.37
N TYR A 339 10.03 8.92 -8.64
CA TYR A 339 11.25 8.37 -9.25
C TYR A 339 11.64 9.26 -10.45
N ALA A 340 12.65 10.12 -10.25
CA ALA A 340 12.92 11.25 -11.13
C ALA A 340 14.41 11.47 -11.36
N ASP A 341 14.79 11.89 -12.56
CA ASP A 341 16.10 12.50 -12.82
C ASP A 341 15.98 14.01 -12.52
N THR A 342 16.51 14.48 -11.38
CA THR A 342 16.55 15.91 -11.10
C THR A 342 17.79 16.54 -11.73
N ALA A 343 17.57 17.43 -12.69
CA ALA A 343 18.64 18.16 -13.39
C ALA A 343 19.28 19.30 -12.56
N TYR A 344 18.87 19.49 -11.31
CA TYR A 344 19.34 20.52 -10.41
C TYR A 344 20.08 19.89 -9.22
N PRO A 345 21.13 20.54 -8.66
CA PRO A 345 21.81 20.03 -7.48
C PRO A 345 20.81 19.75 -6.33
N PRO A 346 21.11 18.78 -5.44
CA PRO A 346 20.17 18.18 -4.47
C PRO A 346 19.78 19.13 -3.34
N SER A 347 19.16 20.25 -3.69
CA SER A 347 18.53 21.15 -2.76
C SER A 347 17.03 20.97 -2.87
N VAL A 348 16.46 20.54 -1.75
CA VAL A 348 15.06 20.53 -1.33
C VAL A 348 14.13 19.46 -1.93
N ASP A 349 13.96 19.31 -3.24
CA ASP A 349 12.88 18.45 -3.79
C ASP A 349 13.39 17.07 -4.27
N ALA A 350 14.18 16.39 -3.42
CA ALA A 350 14.91 15.19 -3.84
C ALA A 350 13.96 14.02 -4.19
N PRO A 351 14.11 13.38 -5.35
CA PRO A 351 13.43 12.11 -5.62
C PRO A 351 13.84 11.11 -4.56
N MET A 352 12.84 10.42 -4.00
CA MET A 352 13.10 9.40 -2.99
C MET A 352 13.96 8.25 -3.54
N PHE A 353 13.98 8.06 -4.86
CA PHE A 353 14.64 6.95 -5.54
C PHE A 353 15.33 7.43 -6.82
N GLY A 354 16.66 7.28 -6.86
CA GLY A 354 17.52 7.53 -8.03
C GLY A 354 17.88 9.01 -8.23
N GLU A 355 19.16 9.35 -8.07
CA GLU A 355 19.76 10.57 -8.61
C GLU A 355 20.79 10.17 -9.67
N THR A 356 20.69 10.70 -10.89
CA THR A 356 21.64 10.50 -12.00
C THR A 356 22.26 9.08 -12.05
N ALA A 357 23.58 8.91 -12.07
CA ALA A 357 24.30 7.63 -12.35
C ALA A 357 24.07 6.46 -11.36
N ALA A 358 23.09 6.55 -10.44
CA ALA A 358 22.78 5.55 -9.41
C ALA A 358 21.26 5.25 -9.35
N TYR A 359 20.68 4.85 -10.47
CA TYR A 359 19.27 4.46 -10.56
C TYR A 359 18.96 3.16 -9.80
N TRP A 360 17.81 3.11 -9.15
CA TRP A 360 17.28 1.85 -8.61
C TRP A 360 16.57 1.12 -9.73
N ASN A 361 17.08 -0.05 -10.11
CA ASN A 361 16.37 -0.91 -11.05
C ASN A 361 15.06 -1.45 -10.44
N ARG A 362 14.30 -2.20 -11.25
CA ARG A 362 13.04 -2.80 -10.82
C ARG A 362 13.18 -3.62 -9.53
N ALA A 363 14.22 -4.44 -9.43
CA ALA A 363 14.43 -5.33 -8.30
C ALA A 363 14.66 -4.54 -7.00
N HIS A 364 15.55 -3.53 -7.04
CA HIS A 364 15.83 -2.65 -5.89
C HIS A 364 14.58 -1.94 -5.39
N PHE A 365 13.76 -1.40 -6.31
CA PHE A 365 12.52 -0.74 -5.93
C PHE A 365 11.48 -1.72 -5.39
N THR A 366 11.36 -2.91 -5.97
CA THR A 366 10.51 -3.99 -5.45
C THR A 366 10.90 -4.39 -4.03
N GLU A 367 12.19 -4.50 -3.73
CA GLU A 367 12.67 -4.79 -2.36
C GLU A 367 12.29 -3.70 -1.38
N PHE A 368 12.44 -2.43 -1.76
CA PHE A 368 11.98 -1.33 -0.91
C PHE A 368 10.47 -1.35 -0.70
N VAL A 369 9.67 -1.56 -1.74
CA VAL A 369 8.21 -1.66 -1.61
C VAL A 369 7.82 -2.80 -0.66
N LYS A 370 8.51 -3.95 -0.73
CA LYS A 370 8.32 -5.05 0.22
C LYS A 370 8.65 -4.62 1.64
N ALA A 371 9.83 -4.04 1.87
CA ALA A 371 10.26 -3.60 3.19
C ALA A 371 9.36 -2.50 3.77
N PHE A 372 8.94 -1.55 2.94
CA PHE A 372 8.02 -0.48 3.31
C PHE A 372 6.65 -1.03 3.70
N LYS A 373 6.10 -1.98 2.92
CA LYS A 373 4.85 -2.66 3.27
C LYS A 373 4.97 -3.44 4.57
N ILE A 374 6.06 -4.19 4.78
CA ILE A 374 6.30 -4.90 6.04
C ILE A 374 6.36 -3.90 7.21
N GLY A 375 7.05 -2.76 7.03
CA GLY A 375 7.08 -1.69 8.01
C GLY A 375 5.71 -1.06 8.29
N LEU A 376 4.82 -1.00 7.30
CA LEU A 376 3.44 -0.50 7.42
C LEU A 376 2.45 -1.55 7.97
N GLN A 377 2.73 -2.85 7.89
CA GLN A 377 1.74 -3.90 8.15
C GLN A 377 1.18 -3.88 9.58
N SER A 378 1.92 -3.34 10.56
CA SER A 378 1.40 -3.15 11.92
C SER A 378 0.44 -1.96 12.06
N GLN A 379 0.20 -1.22 10.97
CA GLN A 379 -0.45 0.09 10.95
C GLN A 379 -1.57 0.18 9.91
N ASP A 380 -1.38 -0.43 8.74
CA ASP A 380 -2.38 -0.48 7.66
C ASP A 380 -2.17 -1.75 6.81
N SER A 381 -3.05 -2.74 7.01
CA SER A 381 -3.04 -3.99 6.25
C SER A 381 -3.55 -3.85 4.81
N ASN A 382 -4.18 -2.71 4.46
CA ASN A 382 -4.74 -2.42 3.14
C ASN A 382 -3.86 -1.47 2.31
N ALA A 383 -2.71 -1.04 2.84
CA ALA A 383 -1.82 -0.08 2.20
C ALA A 383 -1.42 -0.50 0.77
N CYS A 384 -1.78 0.33 -0.20
CA CYS A 384 -1.26 0.25 -1.57
C CYS A 384 0.00 1.11 -1.71
N THR A 385 0.90 0.71 -2.61
CA THR A 385 2.15 1.43 -2.88
C THR A 385 2.38 1.51 -4.38
N GLY A 386 2.87 2.65 -4.87
CA GLY A 386 3.11 2.90 -6.29
C GLY A 386 4.23 3.86 -6.61
N VAL A 387 4.41 4.12 -7.89
CA VAL A 387 5.39 5.05 -8.43
C VAL A 387 4.66 6.23 -9.06
N TRP A 388 5.04 7.44 -8.65
CA TRP A 388 4.50 8.67 -9.20
C TRP A 388 5.13 8.97 -10.56
N TRP A 389 6.44 9.00 -10.76
CA TRP A 389 7.02 9.40 -12.06
C TRP A 389 8.09 8.41 -12.53
N MET A 390 8.30 8.25 -13.85
CA MET A 390 9.36 7.40 -14.41
C MET A 390 9.91 8.00 -15.71
N SER A 391 10.89 8.91 -15.62
CA SER A 391 11.50 9.49 -16.83
C SER A 391 12.50 8.58 -17.53
N ARG A 392 13.07 7.57 -16.85
CA ARG A 392 14.07 6.64 -17.42
C ARG A 392 13.98 5.22 -16.87
N PHE A 393 12.91 4.50 -17.20
CA PHE A 393 12.95 3.05 -17.06
C PHE A 393 13.64 2.45 -18.29
N ASP A 394 14.90 2.04 -18.11
CA ASP A 394 15.53 1.08 -19.00
C ASP A 394 14.99 -0.31 -18.60
N LEU A 395 14.26 -0.96 -19.51
CA LEU A 395 13.72 -2.30 -19.27
C LEU A 395 14.79 -3.40 -19.39
N ASN A 396 16.00 -3.04 -19.79
CA ASN A 396 17.11 -3.98 -19.87
C ASN A 396 17.84 -4.15 -18.51
N GLU A 397 17.40 -3.47 -17.44
CA GLU A 397 17.94 -3.61 -16.08
C GLU A 397 16.89 -3.98 -15.01
#